data_AF-A0A2E2TM07-F1
#
_entry.id   AF-A0A2E2TM07-F1
#
_cell.length_a   1.000
_cell.length_b   1.000
_cell.length_c   1.000
_cell.angle_alpha   90.00
_cell.angle_beta   90.00
_cell.angle_gamma   90.00
#
_symmetry.space_group_name_H-M   'P 1'
#
loop_
_entity.id
_entity.type
_entity.pdbx_description
1 polymer ?
#
loop_
_entity_poly.entity_id
_entity_poly.type
_entity_poly.pdbx_seq_one_letter_code
_entity_poly.pdbx_strand_id
1 'polypeptide(L)'
;MDEKDINTKLFRDSSEDDTYIEHLLEQYKLYINSHEKVSDRRQKTNEFFLGLNTALLAALGFIVGKFGDSSALLVSFALVAGMVICYFWYRIIYSYKGLNTGKFKVIHAIESRLPLSLYDTEWDVLGRGEDKEKYWPFSHIEIKIPWVFILLYGIILAAQIYGLI
;
A
#
# COMPACT_ATOMS: atom_id res chain seq x y z
N MET A 1 0.87 -20.24 6.04
CA MET A 1 1.44 -21.17 5.06
C MET A 1 2.93 -21.00 5.15
N ASP A 2 3.61 -22.03 5.63
CA ASP A 2 5.06 -22.04 5.68
C ASP A 2 5.64 -22.30 4.28
N GLU A 3 6.96 -22.27 4.16
CA GLU A 3 7.64 -22.43 2.88
C GLU A 3 7.43 -23.83 2.26
N LYS A 4 7.31 -24.86 3.10
CA LYS A 4 7.08 -26.24 2.67
C LYS A 4 5.68 -26.42 2.08
N ASP A 5 4.68 -25.80 2.70
CA ASP A 5 3.31 -25.76 2.21
C ASP A 5 3.20 -24.99 0.87
N ILE A 6 3.96 -23.90 0.73
CA ILE A 6 4.02 -23.12 -0.52
C ILE A 6 4.55 -23.99 -1.65
N ASN A 7 5.72 -24.61 -1.46
CA ASN A 7 6.35 -25.44 -2.48
C ASN A 7 5.45 -26.60 -2.92
N THR A 8 4.80 -27.28 -1.96
CA THR A 8 3.89 -28.40 -2.25
C THR A 8 2.68 -27.96 -3.08
N LYS A 9 2.14 -26.76 -2.83
CA LYS A 9 0.96 -26.24 -3.54
C LYS A 9 1.31 -25.64 -4.91
N LEU A 10 2.48 -25.00 -4.99
CA LEU A 10 2.96 -24.26 -6.16
C LEU A 10 3.42 -25.22 -7.26
N PHE A 11 4.20 -26.22 -6.90
CA PHE A 11 4.81 -27.15 -7.85
C PHE A 11 4.07 -28.48 -7.87
N ARG A 12 3.06 -28.57 -8.75
CA ARG A 12 2.20 -29.76 -8.87
C ARG A 12 2.74 -30.83 -9.80
N ASP A 13 3.61 -30.45 -10.72
CA ASP A 13 4.24 -31.36 -11.68
C ASP A 13 5.75 -31.44 -11.39
N SER A 14 6.28 -32.64 -11.60
CA SER A 14 7.67 -33.05 -11.43
C SER A 14 8.32 -33.48 -12.75
N SER A 15 7.65 -33.30 -13.89
CA SER A 15 8.27 -33.52 -15.19
C SER A 15 9.38 -32.49 -15.40
N GLU A 16 10.62 -32.96 -15.58
CA GLU A 16 11.82 -32.12 -15.78
C GLU A 16 12.31 -32.25 -17.24
N ASP A 17 11.39 -32.13 -18.20
CA ASP A 17 11.78 -32.04 -19.62
C ASP A 17 12.21 -30.61 -19.98
N ASP A 18 12.85 -30.43 -21.14
CA ASP A 18 13.34 -29.12 -21.59
C ASP A 18 12.20 -28.07 -21.68
N THR A 19 10.95 -28.50 -21.94
CA THR A 19 9.79 -27.60 -22.02
C THR A 19 9.32 -27.14 -20.64
N TYR A 20 9.57 -27.90 -19.58
CA TYR A 20 9.22 -27.54 -18.21
C TYR A 20 9.90 -26.23 -17.77
N ILE A 21 11.21 -26.12 -17.99
CA ILE A 21 11.98 -24.93 -17.60
C ILE A 21 11.53 -23.70 -18.41
N GLU A 22 11.26 -23.87 -19.71
CA GLU A 22 10.70 -22.79 -20.54
C GLU A 22 9.33 -22.33 -20.02
N HIS A 23 8.42 -23.26 -19.74
CA HIS A 23 7.10 -22.93 -19.19
C HIS A 23 7.20 -22.29 -17.79
N LEU A 24 8.10 -22.76 -16.94
CA LEU A 24 8.33 -22.19 -15.62
C LEU A 24 8.82 -20.75 -15.71
N LEU A 25 9.78 -20.49 -16.61
CA LEU A 25 10.30 -19.15 -16.87
C LEU A 25 9.21 -18.21 -17.41
N GLU A 26 8.34 -18.69 -18.31
CA GLU A 26 7.22 -17.89 -18.81
C GLU A 26 6.19 -17.57 -17.72
N GLN A 27 5.84 -18.54 -16.87
CA GLN A 27 4.96 -18.31 -15.71
C GLN A 27 5.57 -17.29 -14.74
N TYR A 28 6.87 -17.40 -14.49
CA TYR A 28 7.62 -16.46 -13.66
C TYR A 28 7.56 -15.03 -14.21
N LYS A 29 7.86 -14.83 -15.50
CA LYS A 29 7.77 -13.52 -16.17
C LYS A 29 6.36 -12.92 -16.07
N LEU A 30 5.32 -13.71 -16.34
CA LEU A 30 3.92 -13.28 -16.23
C LEU A 30 3.56 -12.87 -14.79
N TYR A 31 4.04 -13.62 -13.80
CA TYR A 31 3.75 -13.35 -12.39
C TYR A 31 4.47 -12.10 -11.87
N ILE A 32 5.72 -11.86 -12.29
CA ILE A 32 6.46 -10.61 -11.99
C ILE A 32 5.73 -9.41 -12.59
N ASN A 33 5.34 -9.48 -13.87
CA ASN A 33 4.60 -8.39 -14.50
C ASN A 33 3.29 -8.09 -13.74
N SER A 34 2.59 -9.13 -13.27
CA SER A 34 1.44 -8.98 -12.38
C SER A 34 1.81 -8.33 -11.04
N HIS A 35 2.97 -8.64 -10.46
CA HIS A 35 3.47 -8.02 -9.23
C HIS A 35 3.76 -6.53 -9.40
N GLU A 36 4.46 -6.12 -10.47
CA GLU A 36 4.74 -4.71 -10.78
C GLU A 36 3.45 -3.89 -10.93
N LYS A 37 2.46 -4.42 -11.65
CA LYS A 37 1.14 -3.79 -11.80
C LYS A 37 0.42 -3.52 -10.47
N VAL A 38 0.68 -4.34 -9.43
CA VAL A 38 0.13 -4.08 -8.09
C VAL A 38 0.81 -2.88 -7.44
N SER A 39 2.13 -2.74 -7.63
CA SER A 39 2.88 -1.56 -7.17
C SER A 39 2.34 -0.28 -7.84
N ASP A 40 2.15 -0.30 -9.16
CA ASP A 40 1.57 0.84 -9.90
C ASP A 40 0.18 1.20 -9.41
N ARG A 41 -0.67 0.19 -9.14
CA ARG A 41 -2.01 0.41 -8.61
C ARG A 41 -1.98 1.02 -7.21
N ARG A 42 -1.02 0.63 -6.37
CA ARG A 42 -0.80 1.24 -5.04
C ARG A 42 -0.42 2.71 -5.18
N GLN A 43 0.52 3.04 -6.06
CA GLN A 43 0.93 4.42 -6.29
C GLN A 43 -0.23 5.29 -6.78
N LYS A 44 -0.98 4.84 -7.79
CA LYS A 44 -2.18 5.55 -8.29
C LYS A 44 -3.24 5.76 -7.21
N THR A 45 -3.42 4.75 -6.34
CA THR A 45 -4.34 4.86 -5.21
C THR A 45 -3.88 5.94 -4.23
N ASN A 46 -2.59 5.99 -3.92
CA ASN A 46 -2.02 7.01 -3.04
C ASN A 46 -2.16 8.42 -3.62
N GLU A 47 -1.86 8.60 -4.91
CA GLU A 47 -2.03 9.87 -5.61
C GLU A 47 -3.49 10.35 -5.58
N PHE A 48 -4.44 9.43 -5.83
CA PHE A 48 -5.87 9.73 -5.77
C PHE A 48 -6.30 10.23 -4.38
N PHE A 49 -5.97 9.50 -3.31
CA PHE A 49 -6.37 9.90 -1.96
C PHE A 49 -5.66 11.16 -1.48
N LEU A 50 -4.41 11.38 -1.87
CA LEU A 50 -3.70 12.62 -1.57
C LEU A 50 -4.40 13.82 -2.23
N GLY A 51 -4.74 13.69 -3.51
CA GLY A 51 -5.49 14.72 -4.24
C GLY A 51 -6.87 14.97 -3.64
N LEU A 52 -7.61 13.90 -3.32
CA LEU A 52 -8.94 13.97 -2.71
C LEU A 52 -8.92 14.73 -1.37
N ASN A 53 -8.03 14.36 -0.45
CA ASN A 53 -7.95 15.00 0.87
C ASN A 53 -7.47 16.45 0.78
N THR A 54 -6.55 16.75 -0.15
CA THR A 54 -6.10 18.13 -0.42
C THR A 54 -7.27 18.99 -0.92
N ALA A 55 -8.06 18.48 -1.88
CA ALA A 55 -9.23 19.17 -2.40
C ALA A 55 -10.32 19.37 -1.32
N LEU A 56 -10.56 18.36 -0.48
CA LEU A 56 -11.49 18.45 0.64
C LEU A 56 -11.07 19.53 1.64
N LEU A 57 -9.80 19.57 2.04
CA LEU A 57 -9.30 20.60 2.96
C LEU A 57 -9.42 22.02 2.35
N ALA A 58 -9.10 22.18 1.07
CA ALA A 58 -9.26 23.46 0.38
C ALA A 58 -10.72 23.92 0.33
N ALA A 59 -11.64 23.00 0.01
CA ALA A 59 -13.07 23.29 0.00
C ALA A 59 -13.60 23.65 1.39
N LEU A 60 -13.16 22.95 2.44
CA LEU A 60 -13.53 23.26 3.81
C LEU A 60 -13.03 24.64 4.24
N GLY A 61 -11.77 24.97 3.94
CA GLY A 61 -11.22 26.30 4.22
C GLY A 61 -12.01 27.42 3.55
N PHE A 62 -12.45 27.20 2.30
CA PHE A 62 -13.31 28.14 1.58
C PHE A 62 -14.70 28.29 2.22
N ILE A 63 -15.34 27.18 2.62
CA ILE A 63 -16.67 27.20 3.25
C ILE A 63 -16.63 27.94 4.59
N VAL A 64 -15.67 27.60 5.45
CA VAL A 64 -15.48 28.25 6.76
C VAL A 64 -15.24 29.75 6.57
N GLY A 65 -14.34 30.14 5.66
CA GLY A 65 -14.04 31.55 5.40
C GLY A 65 -15.20 32.37 4.83
N LYS A 66 -16.15 31.73 4.12
CA LYS A 66 -17.28 32.42 3.47
C LYS A 66 -18.56 32.44 4.31
N PHE A 67 -18.85 31.36 5.03
CA PHE A 67 -20.13 31.16 5.70
C PHE A 67 -20.05 31.16 7.23
N GLY A 68 -18.84 31.11 7.81
CA GLY A 68 -18.62 31.12 9.26
C GLY A 68 -19.50 30.12 10.00
N ASP A 69 -20.05 30.54 11.14
CA ASP A 69 -20.86 29.73 12.05
C ASP A 69 -22.09 29.08 11.41
N SER A 70 -22.66 29.67 10.36
CA SER A 70 -23.85 29.12 9.68
C SER A 70 -23.57 27.77 9.00
N SER A 71 -22.30 27.43 8.80
CA SER A 71 -21.87 26.18 8.17
C SER A 71 -21.39 25.11 9.16
N ALA A 72 -21.43 25.38 10.46
CA ALA A 72 -20.73 24.58 11.47
C ALA A 72 -21.08 23.08 11.43
N LEU A 73 -22.36 22.73 11.37
CA LEU A 73 -22.78 21.31 11.33
C LEU A 73 -22.29 20.60 10.07
N LEU A 74 -22.33 21.27 8.92
CA LEU A 74 -21.89 20.71 7.64
C LEU A 74 -20.37 20.51 7.63
N VAL A 75 -19.62 21.47 8.16
CA VAL A 75 -18.16 21.38 8.29
C VAL A 75 -17.78 20.22 9.21
N SER A 76 -18.42 20.10 10.38
CA SER A 76 -18.17 18.98 11.31
C SER A 76 -18.43 17.63 10.66
N PHE A 77 -19.53 17.49 9.91
CA PHE A 77 -19.84 16.26 9.19
C PHE A 77 -18.77 15.94 8.13
N ALA A 78 -18.34 16.93 7.36
CA ALA A 78 -17.33 16.77 6.33
C ALA A 78 -15.93 16.43 6.91
N LEU A 79 -15.57 16.99 8.07
CA LEU A 79 -14.33 16.64 8.80
C LEU A 79 -14.35 15.17 9.25
N VAL A 80 -15.47 14.72 9.81
CA VAL A 80 -15.65 13.31 10.19
C VAL A 80 -15.59 12.39 8.96
N ALA A 81 -16.25 12.77 7.87
CA ALA A 81 -16.16 12.04 6.61
C ALA A 81 -14.73 11.96 6.08
N GLY A 82 -13.96 13.05 6.15
CA GLY A 82 -12.54 13.10 5.79
C GLY A 82 -11.68 12.12 6.62
N MET A 83 -11.92 12.05 7.94
CA MET A 83 -11.23 11.08 8.81
C MET A 83 -11.56 9.63 8.41
N VAL A 84 -12.83 9.33 8.09
CA VAL A 84 -13.26 8.01 7.63
C VAL A 84 -12.61 7.64 6.29
N ILE A 85 -12.57 8.58 5.34
CA ILE A 85 -11.87 8.41 4.06
C ILE A 85 -10.39 8.11 4.28
N CYS A 86 -9.72 8.84 5.17
CA CYS A 86 -8.32 8.57 5.51
C CYS A 86 -8.11 7.20 6.15
N TYR A 87 -9.03 6.75 7.01
CA TYR A 87 -8.96 5.40 7.57
C TYR A 87 -9.07 4.34 6.46
N PHE A 88 -9.99 4.51 5.50
CA PHE A 88 -10.08 3.60 4.35
C PHE A 88 -8.82 3.62 3.48
N TRP A 89 -8.25 4.80 3.25
CA TRP A 89 -6.97 4.94 2.55
C TRP A 89 -5.87 4.13 3.24
N TYR A 90 -5.70 4.28 4.57
CA TYR A 90 -4.77 3.49 5.37
C TYR A 90 -5.00 1.97 5.19
N ARG A 91 -6.25 1.52 5.29
CA ARG A 91 -6.61 0.10 5.13
C ARG A 91 -6.25 -0.45 3.76
N ILE A 92 -6.43 0.36 2.71
CA ILE A 92 -6.09 -0.02 1.35
C ILE A 92 -4.57 -0.14 1.18
N ILE A 93 -3.77 0.82 1.68
CA ILE A 93 -2.30 0.72 1.65
C ILE A 93 -1.82 -0.53 2.40
N TYR A 94 -2.40 -0.79 3.58
CA TYR A 94 -2.06 -1.97 4.37
C TYR A 94 -2.36 -3.27 3.62
N SER A 95 -3.49 -3.33 2.91
CA SER A 95 -3.84 -4.47 2.06
C SER A 95 -2.84 -4.68 0.92
N TYR A 96 -2.38 -3.61 0.27
CA TYR A 96 -1.35 -3.69 -0.77
C TYR A 96 -0.02 -4.21 -0.23
N LYS A 97 0.39 -3.74 0.96
CA LYS A 97 1.59 -4.25 1.64
C LYS A 97 1.49 -5.77 1.85
N GLY A 98 0.36 -6.24 2.40
CA GLY A 98 0.14 -7.68 2.63
C GLY A 98 0.14 -8.50 1.35
N LEU A 99 -0.50 -8.01 0.29
CA LEU A 99 -0.53 -8.68 -1.01
C LEU A 99 0.87 -8.80 -1.63
N ASN A 100 1.67 -7.73 -1.59
CA ASN A 100 3.04 -7.76 -2.09
C ASN A 100 3.91 -8.73 -1.29
N THR A 101 3.83 -8.71 0.05
CA THR A 101 4.54 -9.69 0.88
C THR A 101 4.17 -11.13 0.51
N GLY A 102 2.90 -11.41 0.20
CA GLY A 102 2.47 -12.72 -0.28
C GLY A 102 3.05 -13.09 -1.65
N LYS A 103 3.03 -12.13 -2.59
CA LYS A 103 3.59 -12.33 -3.95
C LYS A 103 5.10 -12.59 -3.91
N PHE A 104 5.86 -11.87 -3.10
CA PHE A 104 7.31 -12.11 -2.94
C PHE A 104 7.62 -13.53 -2.47
N LYS A 105 6.86 -14.07 -1.52
CA LYS A 105 7.04 -15.46 -1.09
C LYS A 105 6.85 -16.47 -2.22
N VAL A 106 5.89 -16.22 -3.11
CA VAL A 106 5.66 -17.07 -4.28
C VAL A 106 6.79 -16.90 -5.30
N ILE A 107 7.25 -15.66 -5.52
CA ILE A 107 8.39 -15.35 -6.40
C ILE A 107 9.64 -16.12 -5.93
N HIS A 108 10.03 -16.01 -4.66
CA HIS A 108 11.21 -16.73 -4.13
C HIS A 108 11.06 -18.25 -4.23
N ALA A 109 9.85 -18.77 -4.00
CA ALA A 109 9.58 -20.19 -4.19
C ALA A 109 9.79 -20.61 -5.65
N ILE A 110 9.32 -19.83 -6.64
CA ILE A 110 9.59 -20.08 -8.07
C ILE A 110 11.10 -20.02 -8.36
N GLU A 111 11.78 -19.00 -7.84
CA GLU A 111 13.21 -18.78 -8.02
C GLU A 111 14.07 -19.94 -7.52
N SER A 112 13.62 -20.71 -6.51
CA SER A 112 14.32 -21.91 -6.04
C SER A 112 14.51 -23.01 -7.10
N ARG A 113 13.73 -22.95 -8.19
CA ARG A 113 13.83 -23.88 -9.34
C ARG A 113 14.36 -23.22 -10.61
N LEU A 114 14.62 -21.91 -10.58
CA LEU A 114 15.21 -21.19 -11.71
C LEU A 114 16.73 -21.11 -11.55
N PRO A 115 17.48 -20.93 -12.66
CA PRO A 115 18.93 -20.76 -12.60
C PRO A 115 19.39 -19.52 -11.82
N LEU A 116 18.52 -18.51 -11.69
CA LEU A 116 18.80 -17.25 -11.01
C LEU A 116 17.65 -16.88 -10.06
N SER A 117 18.01 -16.46 -8.84
CA SER A 117 17.10 -15.98 -7.80
C SER A 117 17.23 -14.47 -7.62
N LEU A 118 16.78 -13.73 -8.61
CA LEU A 118 16.99 -12.27 -8.72
C LEU A 118 16.40 -11.50 -7.53
N TYR A 119 15.13 -11.75 -7.19
CA TYR A 119 14.42 -11.06 -6.12
C TYR A 119 14.86 -11.55 -4.74
N ASP A 120 15.14 -12.84 -4.58
CA ASP A 120 15.69 -13.35 -3.31
C ASP A 120 17.05 -12.72 -3.02
N THR A 121 17.93 -12.65 -4.03
CA THR A 121 19.22 -11.98 -3.93
C THR A 121 19.05 -10.48 -3.65
N GLU A 122 18.10 -9.81 -4.31
CA GLU A 122 17.78 -8.40 -4.01
C GLU A 122 17.37 -8.21 -2.55
N TRP A 123 16.50 -9.09 -2.05
CA TRP A 123 16.02 -9.02 -0.66
C TRP A 123 17.16 -9.23 0.35
N ASP A 124 18.12 -10.10 0.04
CA ASP A 124 19.33 -10.34 0.84
C ASP A 124 20.24 -9.12 0.88
N VAL A 125 20.47 -8.49 -0.28
CA VAL A 125 21.26 -7.26 -0.40
C VAL A 125 20.62 -6.12 0.40
N LEU A 126 19.28 -6.05 0.42
CA LEU A 126 18.50 -5.10 1.23
C LEU A 126 18.39 -5.49 2.72
N GLY A 127 19.10 -6.55 3.15
CA GLY A 127 19.16 -6.97 4.55
C GLY A 127 17.87 -7.58 5.08
N ARG A 128 17.06 -8.18 4.21
CA ARG A 128 15.80 -8.90 4.51
C ARG A 128 14.79 -8.12 5.37
N GLY A 129 14.90 -6.79 5.39
CA GLY A 129 14.09 -5.91 6.25
C GLY A 129 14.46 -5.92 7.74
N GLU A 130 15.53 -6.61 8.12
CA GLU A 130 16.11 -6.60 9.47
C GLU A 130 17.05 -5.41 9.66
N ASP A 131 17.77 -5.04 8.60
CA ASP A 131 18.72 -3.94 8.58
C ASP A 131 18.08 -2.64 8.07
N LYS A 132 17.65 -1.79 9.00
CA LYS A 132 17.03 -0.49 8.70
C LYS A 132 18.02 0.55 8.16
N GLU A 133 19.33 0.34 8.32
CA GLU A 133 20.34 1.23 7.74
C GLU A 133 20.47 0.98 6.23
N LYS A 134 20.25 -0.25 5.78
CA LYS A 134 20.28 -0.62 4.36
C LYS A 134 19.02 -0.24 3.60
N TYR A 135 17.85 -0.57 4.14
CA TYR A 135 16.60 -0.34 3.42
C TYR A 135 15.44 -0.03 4.36
N TRP A 136 14.80 1.11 4.11
CA TRP A 136 13.56 1.47 4.79
C TRP A 136 12.37 1.34 3.84
N PRO A 137 11.47 0.36 4.04
CA PRO A 137 10.45 0.08 3.04
C PRO A 137 9.46 1.24 2.90
N PHE A 138 9.23 1.70 1.67
CA PHE A 138 8.34 2.82 1.34
C PHE A 138 6.95 2.69 1.97
N SER A 139 6.42 1.47 2.07
CA SER A 139 5.11 1.21 2.69
C SER A 139 5.01 1.70 4.14
N HIS A 140 6.11 1.78 4.89
CA HIS A 140 6.10 2.31 6.25
C HIS A 140 5.84 3.82 6.30
N ILE A 141 6.29 4.55 5.26
CA ILE A 141 6.07 5.98 5.13
C ILE A 141 4.64 6.22 4.63
N GLU A 142 4.24 5.53 3.56
CA GLU A 142 2.90 5.67 2.97
C GLU A 142 1.79 5.40 3.99
N ILE A 143 1.96 4.39 4.86
CA ILE A 143 1.00 4.07 5.92
C ILE A 143 0.78 5.22 6.91
N LYS A 144 1.77 6.09 7.12
CA LYS A 144 1.68 7.21 8.08
C LYS A 144 0.94 8.41 7.51
N ILE A 145 0.92 8.60 6.19
CA ILE A 145 0.33 9.79 5.56
C ILE A 145 -1.17 9.94 5.91
N PRO A 146 -2.02 8.89 5.83
CA PRO A 146 -3.42 9.02 6.23
C PRO A 146 -3.60 9.43 7.70
N TRP A 147 -2.71 9.01 8.61
CA TRP A 147 -2.77 9.41 10.02
C TRP A 147 -2.48 10.89 10.21
N VAL A 148 -1.59 11.47 9.40
CA VAL A 148 -1.36 12.93 9.40
C VAL A 148 -2.64 13.67 9.01
N PHE A 149 -3.35 13.22 7.96
CA PHE A 149 -4.63 13.84 7.59
C PHE A 149 -5.72 13.63 8.64
N ILE A 150 -5.82 12.46 9.27
CA ILE A 150 -6.77 12.23 10.39
C ILE A 150 -6.48 13.22 11.52
N LEU A 151 -5.21 13.41 11.88
CA LEU A 151 -4.82 14.35 12.92
C LEU A 151 -5.15 15.80 12.51
N LEU A 152 -4.92 16.18 11.26
CA LEU A 152 -5.29 17.51 10.75
C LEU A 152 -6.81 17.74 10.83
N TYR A 153 -7.62 16.81 10.35
CA TYR A 153 -9.08 16.90 10.45
C TYR A 153 -9.54 16.95 11.92
N GLY A 154 -8.91 16.18 12.80
CA GLY A 154 -9.20 16.18 14.24
C GLY A 154 -8.86 17.52 14.92
N ILE A 155 -7.73 18.14 14.57
CA ILE A 155 -7.36 19.47 15.08
C ILE A 155 -8.37 20.53 14.61
N ILE A 156 -8.75 20.52 13.33
CA ILE A 156 -9.73 21.47 12.80
C ILE A 156 -11.08 21.29 13.50
N LEU A 157 -11.52 20.04 13.69
CA LEU A 157 -12.77 19.74 14.38
C LEU A 157 -12.75 20.21 15.84
N ALA A 158 -11.64 19.98 16.55
CA ALA A 158 -11.48 20.45 17.92
C ALA A 158 -11.51 21.98 18.00
N ALA A 159 -10.76 22.66 17.13
CA ALA A 159 -10.72 24.11 17.08
C ALA A 159 -12.11 24.71 16.83
N GLN A 160 -12.90 24.09 15.95
CA GLN A 160 -14.28 24.48 15.71
C GLN A 160 -15.19 24.31 16.94
N ILE A 161 -15.06 23.20 17.67
CA ILE A 161 -15.84 22.94 18.90
C ILE A 161 -15.49 23.97 20.01
N TYR A 162 -14.23 24.41 20.09
CA TYR A 162 -13.79 25.43 21.04
C TYR A 162 -14.06 26.87 20.57
N GLY A 163 -14.65 27.07 19.38
CA GLY A 163 -14.95 28.39 18.83
C GLY A 163 -13.71 29.19 18.41
N LEU A 164 -12.60 28.52 18.08
CA LEU A 164 -11.40 29.16 17.54
C LEU A 164 -11.51 29.46 16.04
N ILE A 165 -12.46 28.80 15.36
CA ILE A 165 -12.82 28.93 13.94
C ILE A 165 -14.29 28.54 13.78
#